data_AF-A0A5C7GKQ6-F1
#
_entry.id   AF-A0A5C7GKQ6-F1
#
_cell.length_a   1.000
_cell.length_b   1.000
_cell.length_c   1.000
_cell.angle_alpha   90.00
_cell.angle_beta   90.00
_cell.angle_gamma   90.00
#
_symmetry.space_group_name_H-M   'P 1'
#
loop_
_entity.id
_entity.type
_entity.pdbx_description
1 polymer ?
#
loop_
_entity_poly.entity_id
_entity_poly.type
_entity_poly.pdbx_seq_one_letter_code
_entity_poly.pdbx_strand_id
1 'polypeptide(L)'
;MSKPFNHFVITRFNLRQSIWGSDKKGVELNNNIWLKNRYDIFEKYCFPSMRNQTNLDFKWLVFFDETTPQLFREKNINLNKVFSQFTPIYVKDFEAFHVELPEIIETNLEANFKYVITTRLDNDDCFHKDAISVIQEHFTNKKRSIIDLSNGLTLQVSGEYKLALRKNVVSGPFISLCENLILNEPILTVYNREHTSWVGVVDYIPVKNGFYWLQIIHDRNVSNALGNQLTYKKAYLDGFDFLENITFSFRYYIFILYKKLKKRMYQFRNN
;
A
#
# COMPACT_ATOMS: atom_id res chain seq x y z
N MET A 1 -25.88 -0.69 10.58
CA MET A 1 -26.15 -1.93 9.81
C MET A 1 -24.93 -2.83 9.97
N SER A 2 -25.09 -4.15 10.11
CA SER A 2 -23.96 -5.07 10.14
C SER A 2 -23.20 -5.03 8.82
N LYS A 3 -21.86 -5.13 8.86
CA LYS A 3 -21.01 -5.22 7.66
C LYS A 3 -21.45 -6.42 6.81
N PRO A 4 -21.51 -6.33 5.47
CA PRO A 4 -21.86 -7.48 4.61
C PRO A 4 -20.64 -8.27 4.10
N PHE A 5 -19.42 -7.89 4.51
CA PHE A 5 -18.16 -8.39 3.96
C PHE A 5 -17.13 -8.74 5.03
N ASN A 6 -16.17 -9.59 4.66
CA ASN A 6 -14.84 -9.66 5.28
C ASN A 6 -13.91 -8.64 4.61
N HIS A 7 -12.93 -8.06 5.33
CA HIS A 7 -11.90 -7.21 4.73
C HIS A 7 -10.50 -7.68 5.12
N PHE A 8 -9.69 -8.00 4.11
CA PHE A 8 -8.28 -8.37 4.25
C PHE A 8 -7.39 -7.36 3.55
N VAL A 9 -6.40 -6.82 4.26
CA VAL A 9 -5.26 -6.14 3.66
C VAL A 9 -4.15 -7.16 3.47
N ILE A 10 -3.50 -7.16 2.32
CA ILE A 10 -2.52 -8.17 1.93
C ILE A 10 -1.22 -7.47 1.54
N THR A 11 -0.11 -7.93 2.12
CA THR A 11 1.23 -7.42 1.85
C THR A 11 2.16 -8.58 1.52
N ARG A 12 2.86 -8.51 0.39
CA ARG A 12 3.99 -9.39 0.08
C ARG A 12 5.25 -8.76 0.65
N PHE A 13 5.94 -9.42 1.57
CA PHE A 13 7.06 -8.81 2.28
C PHE A 13 8.42 -9.10 1.63
N ASN A 14 8.83 -10.36 1.61
CA ASN A 14 10.14 -10.80 1.10
C ASN A 14 10.05 -12.09 0.27
N LEU A 15 8.91 -12.32 -0.38
CA LEU A 15 8.69 -13.50 -1.22
C LEU A 15 9.74 -13.56 -2.33
N ARG A 16 10.37 -14.73 -2.49
CA ARG A 16 11.34 -14.99 -3.56
C ARG A 16 10.61 -15.21 -4.88
N GLN A 17 11.03 -14.53 -5.94
CA GLN A 17 10.68 -14.96 -7.30
C GLN A 17 11.71 -15.98 -7.79
N SER A 18 11.26 -17.01 -8.49
CA SER A 18 12.13 -18.04 -9.09
C SER A 18 13.15 -17.46 -10.09
N ILE A 19 12.90 -16.24 -10.59
CA ILE A 19 13.79 -15.45 -11.43
C ILE A 19 14.21 -14.22 -10.63
N TRP A 20 15.38 -14.24 -10.01
CA TRP A 20 15.83 -13.13 -9.17
C TRP A 20 16.19 -11.90 -10.00
N GLY A 21 15.54 -10.77 -9.69
CA GLY A 21 16.07 -9.44 -9.98
C GLY A 21 16.92 -8.91 -8.81
N SER A 22 17.73 -7.88 -9.09
CA SER A 22 18.47 -7.11 -8.09
C SER A 22 17.73 -5.82 -7.72
N ASP A 23 17.99 -5.25 -6.54
CA ASP A 23 17.51 -3.90 -6.23
C ASP A 23 18.20 -2.84 -7.11
N LYS A 24 17.80 -1.56 -7.01
CA LYS A 24 18.42 -0.45 -7.79
C LYS A 24 19.94 -0.33 -7.61
N LYS A 25 20.51 -0.93 -6.57
CA LYS A 25 21.94 -0.92 -6.24
C LYS A 25 22.63 -2.24 -6.60
N GLY A 26 21.95 -3.15 -7.31
CA GLY A 26 22.52 -4.42 -7.71
C GLY A 26 22.63 -5.44 -6.57
N VAL A 27 22.02 -5.16 -5.40
CA VAL A 27 22.04 -6.11 -4.29
C VAL A 27 21.00 -7.19 -4.56
N GLU A 28 21.41 -8.46 -4.46
CA GLU A 28 20.46 -9.58 -4.48
C GLU A 28 19.35 -9.33 -3.46
N LEU A 29 18.11 -9.36 -3.93
CA LEU A 29 16.95 -9.30 -3.05
C LEU A 29 17.08 -10.43 -2.01
N ASN A 30 16.58 -10.20 -0.79
CA ASN A 30 16.53 -11.20 0.31
C ASN A 30 17.86 -11.67 0.92
N ASN A 31 18.98 -10.95 0.77
CA ASN A 31 20.08 -11.11 1.72
C ASN A 31 19.75 -10.44 3.08
N ASN A 32 20.45 -10.82 4.15
CA ASN A 32 20.19 -10.31 5.51
C ASN A 32 20.29 -8.77 5.60
N ILE A 33 21.14 -8.14 4.79
CA ILE A 33 21.29 -6.69 4.75
C ILE A 33 20.03 -6.05 4.16
N TRP A 34 19.55 -6.54 3.02
CA TRP A 34 18.32 -6.06 2.40
C TRP A 34 17.13 -6.22 3.35
N LEU A 35 16.99 -7.40 3.97
CA LEU A 35 15.88 -7.68 4.87
C LEU A 35 15.91 -6.78 6.10
N LYS A 36 17.08 -6.56 6.71
CA LYS A 36 17.24 -5.60 7.81
C LYS A 36 16.78 -4.20 7.42
N ASN A 37 17.27 -3.66 6.30
CA ASN A 37 16.86 -2.33 5.83
C ASN A 37 15.35 -2.28 5.50
N ARG A 38 14.78 -3.39 5.00
CA ARG A 38 13.35 -3.47 4.70
C ARG A 38 12.51 -3.42 5.96
N TYR A 39 12.90 -4.14 7.02
CA TYR A 39 12.26 -4.03 8.33
C TYR A 39 12.39 -2.62 8.92
N ASP A 40 13.55 -1.96 8.77
CA ASP A 40 13.73 -0.58 9.25
C ASP A 40 12.72 0.39 8.62
N ILE A 41 12.39 0.20 7.33
CA ILE A 41 11.40 1.00 6.61
C ILE A 41 9.98 0.61 7.02
N PHE A 42 9.69 -0.69 7.07
CA PHE A 42 8.39 -1.22 7.45
C PHE A 42 7.99 -0.79 8.86
N GLU A 43 8.87 -0.99 9.85
CA GLU A 43 8.62 -0.65 11.26
C GLU A 43 8.54 0.87 11.47
N LYS A 44 9.20 1.67 10.62
CA LYS A 44 9.17 3.13 10.71
C LYS A 44 7.95 3.77 10.04
N TYR A 45 7.48 3.20 8.94
CA TYR A 45 6.46 3.85 8.09
C TYR A 45 5.20 3.00 7.91
N CYS A 46 5.32 1.80 7.32
CA CYS A 46 4.17 0.98 6.94
C CYS A 46 3.39 0.46 8.17
N PHE A 47 4.06 -0.19 9.12
CA PHE A 47 3.43 -0.77 10.30
C PHE A 47 2.72 0.26 11.18
N PRO A 48 3.33 1.42 11.52
CA PRO A 48 2.62 2.50 12.22
C PRO A 48 1.39 3.00 11.46
N SER A 49 1.45 3.10 10.12
CA SER A 49 0.32 3.56 9.31
C SER A 49 -0.91 2.65 9.41
N MET A 50 -0.68 1.33 9.51
CA MET A 50 -1.75 0.34 9.67
C MET A 50 -2.26 0.27 11.10
N ARG A 51 -1.38 0.43 12.10
CA ARG A 51 -1.77 0.47 13.51
C ARG A 51 -2.59 1.72 13.86
N ASN A 52 -2.39 2.82 13.13
CA ASN A 52 -3.08 4.09 13.34
C ASN A 52 -4.44 4.17 12.62
N GLN A 53 -4.96 3.07 12.04
CA GLN A 53 -6.26 3.10 11.38
C GLN A 53 -7.38 3.42 12.38
N THR A 54 -8.28 4.34 12.00
CA THR A 54 -9.46 4.70 12.79
C THR A 54 -10.50 3.60 12.82
N ASN A 55 -10.48 2.71 11.82
CA ASN A 55 -11.30 1.51 11.73
C ASN A 55 -10.42 0.27 11.75
N LEU A 56 -10.62 -0.58 12.76
CA LEU A 56 -9.86 -1.80 13.02
C LEU A 56 -10.57 -3.09 12.55
N ASP A 57 -11.69 -2.95 11.83
CA ASP A 57 -12.50 -4.05 11.32
C ASP A 57 -11.94 -4.63 10.01
N PHE A 58 -10.71 -5.11 10.06
CA PHE A 58 -10.01 -5.78 8.98
C PHE A 58 -8.96 -6.76 9.53
N LYS A 59 -8.50 -7.69 8.70
CA LYS A 59 -7.32 -8.52 8.98
C LYS A 59 -6.18 -8.10 8.04
N TRP A 60 -4.96 -8.05 8.53
CA TRP A 60 -3.77 -7.71 7.74
C TRP A 60 -2.84 -8.91 7.62
N LEU A 61 -2.91 -9.56 6.46
CA LEU A 61 -2.13 -10.74 6.14
C LEU A 61 -0.81 -10.33 5.47
N VAL A 62 0.31 -10.59 6.15
CA VAL A 62 1.64 -10.23 5.66
C VAL A 62 2.42 -11.49 5.34
N PHE A 63 2.74 -11.66 4.06
CA PHE A 63 3.33 -12.87 3.51
C PHE A 63 4.85 -12.76 3.46
N PHE A 64 5.51 -13.71 4.10
CA PHE A 64 6.94 -13.85 4.20
C PHE A 64 7.41 -15.14 3.51
N ASP A 65 8.65 -15.12 3.06
CA ASP A 65 9.30 -16.32 2.56
C ASP A 65 9.51 -17.35 3.68
N GLU A 66 9.29 -18.63 3.43
CA GLU A 66 9.43 -19.70 4.43
C GLU A 66 10.86 -19.82 4.98
N THR A 67 11.87 -19.36 4.23
CA THR A 67 13.26 -19.36 4.69
C THR A 67 13.64 -18.07 5.43
N THR A 68 12.66 -17.20 5.74
CA THR A 68 12.88 -15.99 6.55
C THR A 68 13.63 -16.33 7.85
N PRO A 69 14.78 -15.69 8.12
CA PRO A 69 15.60 -16.02 9.29
C PRO A 69 14.86 -15.88 10.62
N GLN A 70 15.23 -16.72 11.58
CA GLN A 70 14.57 -16.81 12.90
C GLN A 70 14.47 -15.46 13.63
N LEU A 71 15.52 -14.63 13.57
CA LEU A 71 15.53 -13.28 14.13
C LEU A 71 14.34 -12.43 13.64
N PHE A 72 13.99 -12.53 12.36
CA PHE A 72 12.87 -11.78 11.78
C PHE A 72 11.52 -12.44 12.07
N ARG A 73 11.48 -13.77 12.20
CA ARG A 73 10.27 -14.48 12.66
C ARG A 73 9.89 -14.07 14.08
N GLU A 74 10.86 -13.93 14.97
CA GLU A 74 10.66 -13.43 16.33
C GLU A 74 10.17 -11.99 16.34
N LYS A 75 10.71 -11.12 15.47
CA LYS A 75 10.17 -9.77 15.26
C LYS A 75 8.69 -9.82 14.84
N ASN A 76 8.33 -10.65 13.88
CA ASN A 76 6.94 -10.78 13.42
C ASN A 76 5.99 -11.26 14.53
N ILE A 77 6.43 -12.21 15.37
CA ILE A 77 5.67 -12.64 16.55
C ILE A 77 5.42 -11.46 17.50
N ASN A 78 6.44 -10.63 17.75
CA ASN A 78 6.31 -9.46 18.61
C ASN A 78 5.38 -8.40 17.99
N LEU A 79 5.44 -8.18 16.68
CA LEU A 79 4.53 -7.27 15.98
C LEU A 79 3.07 -7.73 16.05
N ASN A 80 2.79 -9.03 15.87
CA ASN A 80 1.44 -9.61 16.03
C ASN A 80 0.89 -9.43 17.46
N LYS A 81 1.74 -9.57 18.48
CA LYS A 81 1.35 -9.31 19.88
C LYS A 81 0.94 -7.85 20.13
N VAL A 82 1.56 -6.90 19.42
CA VAL A 82 1.31 -5.46 19.58
C VAL A 82 0.13 -4.99 18.73
N PHE A 83 -0.18 -5.70 17.63
CA PHE A 83 -1.26 -5.36 16.72
C PHE A 83 -1.96 -6.62 16.20
N SER A 84 -3.12 -6.94 16.77
CA SER A 84 -3.85 -8.19 16.51
C SER A 84 -4.30 -8.36 15.05
N GLN A 85 -4.48 -7.27 14.32
CA GLN A 85 -4.82 -7.30 12.90
C GLN A 85 -3.65 -7.81 12.06
N PHE A 86 -2.40 -7.59 12.46
CA PHE A 86 -1.21 -8.07 11.74
C PHE A 86 -1.02 -9.57 11.94
N THR A 87 -1.10 -10.36 10.88
CA THR A 87 -0.88 -11.81 10.90
C THR A 87 0.24 -12.17 9.92
N PRO A 88 1.40 -12.64 10.42
CA PRO A 88 2.48 -13.12 9.55
C PRO A 88 2.15 -14.51 9.01
N ILE A 89 2.28 -14.68 7.70
CA ILE A 89 2.09 -15.96 7.00
C ILE A 89 3.38 -16.29 6.27
N TYR A 90 3.81 -17.55 6.30
CA TYR A 90 5.03 -18.00 5.65
C TYR A 90 4.69 -18.97 4.53
N VAL A 91 5.12 -18.64 3.33
CA VAL A 91 4.89 -19.45 2.12
C VAL A 91 6.22 -19.69 1.41
N LYS A 92 6.27 -20.74 0.60
CA LYS A 92 7.51 -21.18 -0.05
C LYS A 92 8.17 -20.10 -0.90
N ASP A 93 7.40 -19.47 -1.78
CA ASP A 93 7.87 -18.49 -2.75
C ASP A 93 6.70 -17.66 -3.32
N PHE A 94 6.99 -16.83 -4.31
CA PHE A 94 6.01 -15.99 -5.00
C PHE A 94 4.94 -16.79 -5.74
N GLU A 95 5.25 -17.97 -6.29
CA GLU A 95 4.28 -18.81 -6.99
C GLU A 95 3.32 -19.46 -6.00
N ALA A 96 3.88 -20.00 -4.91
CA ALA A 96 3.11 -20.54 -3.79
C ALA A 96 2.13 -19.50 -3.23
N PHE A 97 2.56 -18.24 -3.08
CA PHE A 97 1.65 -17.15 -2.68
C PHE A 97 0.42 -17.00 -3.58
N HIS A 98 0.57 -17.06 -4.92
CA HIS A 98 -0.57 -16.88 -5.82
C HIS A 98 -1.54 -18.07 -5.77
N VAL A 99 -1.02 -19.27 -5.52
CA VAL A 99 -1.82 -20.49 -5.39
C VAL A 99 -2.53 -20.57 -4.05
N GLU A 100 -1.83 -20.27 -2.96
CA GLU A 100 -2.32 -20.46 -1.59
C GLU A 100 -3.18 -19.30 -1.09
N LEU A 101 -2.99 -18.07 -1.60
CA LEU A 101 -3.70 -16.89 -1.10
C LEU A 101 -5.24 -17.05 -1.10
N PRO A 102 -5.91 -17.52 -2.18
CA PRO A 102 -7.35 -17.76 -2.16
C PRO A 102 -7.82 -18.70 -1.04
N GLU A 103 -7.12 -19.82 -0.84
CA GLU A 103 -7.43 -20.80 0.21
C GLU A 103 -7.21 -20.21 1.61
N ILE A 104 -6.14 -19.44 1.79
CA ILE A 104 -5.88 -18.73 3.05
C ILE A 104 -6.98 -17.70 3.34
N ILE A 105 -7.47 -16.97 2.33
CA ILE A 105 -8.61 -16.07 2.52
C ILE A 105 -9.84 -16.87 2.93
N GLU A 106 -10.16 -17.95 2.22
CA GLU A 106 -11.33 -18.80 2.45
C GLU A 106 -11.36 -19.35 3.88
N THR A 107 -10.25 -19.92 4.35
CA THR A 107 -10.10 -20.47 5.70
C THR A 107 -10.18 -19.41 6.81
N ASN A 108 -9.99 -18.14 6.49
CA ASN A 108 -10.04 -17.02 7.43
C ASN A 108 -11.33 -16.19 7.36
N LEU A 109 -12.30 -16.59 6.53
CA LEU A 109 -13.59 -15.91 6.43
C LEU A 109 -14.38 -16.04 7.74
N GLU A 110 -14.92 -14.93 8.21
CA GLU A 110 -16.00 -14.95 9.19
C GLU A 110 -17.28 -15.46 8.52
N ALA A 111 -18.02 -16.32 9.22
CA ALA A 111 -19.26 -16.92 8.72
C ALA A 111 -20.33 -15.85 8.45
N ASN A 112 -21.25 -16.15 7.52
CA ASN A 112 -22.43 -15.36 7.15
C ASN A 112 -22.19 -14.10 6.31
N PHE A 113 -20.93 -13.73 6.00
CA PHE A 113 -20.68 -12.67 5.03
C PHE A 113 -20.77 -13.20 3.60
N LYS A 114 -21.36 -12.39 2.71
CA LYS A 114 -21.58 -12.74 1.30
C LYS A 114 -20.52 -12.14 0.38
N TYR A 115 -19.61 -11.36 0.94
CA TYR A 115 -18.62 -10.60 0.20
C TYR A 115 -17.26 -10.63 0.91
N VAL A 116 -16.21 -10.43 0.13
CA VAL A 116 -14.86 -10.21 0.64
C VAL A 116 -14.24 -9.02 -0.08
N ILE A 117 -13.56 -8.18 0.68
CA ILE A 117 -12.69 -7.11 0.19
C ILE A 117 -11.26 -7.57 0.43
N THR A 118 -10.43 -7.55 -0.62
CA THR A 118 -8.99 -7.78 -0.52
C THR A 118 -8.25 -6.54 -1.02
N THR A 119 -7.34 -6.01 -0.23
CA THR A 119 -6.67 -4.71 -0.46
C THR A 119 -5.17 -4.89 -0.56
N ARG A 120 -4.54 -4.29 -1.58
CA ARG A 120 -3.08 -4.32 -1.74
C ARG A 120 -2.41 -3.24 -0.89
N LEU A 121 -1.33 -3.60 -0.21
CA LEU A 121 -0.41 -2.66 0.43
C LEU A 121 1.03 -3.17 0.33
N ASP A 122 1.91 -2.34 -0.22
CA ASP A 122 3.35 -2.62 -0.24
C ASP A 122 3.99 -2.31 1.13
N ASN A 123 5.04 -3.06 1.49
CA ASN A 123 5.64 -3.05 2.84
C ASN A 123 6.49 -1.82 3.17
N ASP A 124 6.69 -0.91 2.22
CA ASP A 124 7.38 0.37 2.39
C ASP A 124 6.44 1.56 2.28
N ASP A 125 5.19 1.34 1.89
CA ASP A 125 4.22 2.40 1.66
C ASP A 125 3.21 2.47 2.81
N CYS A 126 2.44 3.55 2.86
CA CYS A 126 1.61 3.91 4.00
C CYS A 126 0.17 4.17 3.60
N PHE A 127 -0.76 3.82 4.49
CA PHE A 127 -2.13 4.30 4.44
C PHE A 127 -2.37 5.48 5.38
N HIS A 128 -3.24 6.37 4.94
CA HIS A 128 -3.84 7.40 5.79
C HIS A 128 -4.69 6.71 6.87
N LYS A 129 -4.80 7.29 8.07
CA LYS A 129 -5.57 6.69 9.19
C LYS A 129 -7.02 6.31 8.88
N ASP A 130 -7.64 6.96 7.89
CA ASP A 130 -9.02 6.70 7.47
C ASP A 130 -9.14 5.83 6.22
N ALA A 131 -8.02 5.30 5.69
CA ALA A 131 -8.04 4.56 4.42
C ALA A 131 -8.95 3.32 4.48
N ILE A 132 -8.93 2.57 5.58
CA ILE A 132 -9.78 1.38 5.75
C ILE A 132 -11.26 1.77 5.78
N SER A 133 -11.63 2.80 6.54
CA SER A 133 -13.00 3.31 6.59
C SER A 133 -13.47 3.72 5.19
N VAL A 134 -12.64 4.46 4.48
CA VAL A 134 -12.95 4.94 3.13
C VAL A 134 -13.11 3.80 2.14
N ILE A 135 -12.27 2.78 2.18
CA ILE A 135 -12.43 1.58 1.34
C ILE A 135 -13.77 0.91 1.65
N GLN A 136 -14.08 0.69 2.92
CA GLN A 136 -15.31 0.02 3.35
C GLN A 136 -16.58 0.81 3.01
N GLU A 137 -16.54 2.14 3.11
CA GLU A 137 -17.65 3.03 2.72
C GLU A 137 -17.96 2.98 1.21
N HIS A 138 -16.97 2.64 0.38
CA HIS A 138 -17.13 2.50 -1.07
C HIS A 138 -17.42 1.07 -1.52
N PHE A 139 -17.73 0.16 -0.59
CA PHE A 139 -18.21 -1.18 -0.89
C PHE A 139 -19.38 -1.18 -1.88
N THR A 140 -19.43 -2.17 -2.77
CA THR A 140 -20.60 -2.40 -3.64
C THR A 140 -21.02 -3.85 -3.63
N ASN A 141 -22.32 -4.09 -3.80
CA ASN A 141 -22.91 -5.42 -3.89
C ASN A 141 -22.78 -6.05 -5.29
N LYS A 142 -21.85 -5.56 -6.13
CA LYS A 142 -21.59 -6.11 -7.45
C LYS A 142 -20.92 -7.47 -7.32
N LYS A 143 -21.02 -8.31 -8.37
CA LYS A 143 -20.32 -9.60 -8.40
C LYS A 143 -18.82 -9.40 -8.16
N ARG A 144 -18.21 -8.44 -8.87
CA ARG A 144 -16.82 -8.00 -8.68
C ARG A 144 -16.69 -6.51 -9.01
N SER A 145 -15.88 -5.79 -8.24
CA SER A 145 -15.53 -4.39 -8.50
C SER A 145 -14.20 -4.03 -7.84
N ILE A 146 -13.51 -3.04 -8.39
CA ILE A 146 -12.31 -2.46 -7.80
C ILE A 146 -12.66 -1.12 -7.18
N ILE A 147 -12.30 -0.95 -5.91
CA ILE A 147 -12.25 0.34 -5.24
C ILE A 147 -10.83 0.86 -5.41
N ASP A 148 -10.69 2.00 -6.08
CA ASP A 148 -9.39 2.58 -6.44
C ASP A 148 -9.19 3.89 -5.69
N LEU A 149 -8.25 3.91 -4.75
CA LEU A 149 -7.83 5.14 -4.08
C LEU A 149 -7.05 5.99 -5.08
N SER A 150 -7.74 6.79 -5.89
CA SER A 150 -7.15 7.44 -7.07
C SER A 150 -6.18 8.59 -6.74
N ASN A 151 -6.11 9.02 -5.49
CA ASN A 151 -5.25 10.11 -5.06
C ASN A 151 -4.37 9.66 -3.89
N GLY A 152 -3.10 10.03 -3.97
CA GLY A 152 -2.15 9.82 -2.89
C GLY A 152 -0.93 10.70 -3.02
N LEU A 153 0.09 10.33 -2.27
CA LEU A 153 1.27 11.14 -2.06
C LEU A 153 2.52 10.33 -2.39
N THR A 154 3.60 11.04 -2.68
CA THR A 154 4.94 10.44 -2.68
C THR A 154 5.85 11.30 -1.82
N LEU A 155 6.57 10.69 -0.89
CA LEU A 155 7.52 11.37 -0.02
C LEU A 155 8.90 10.78 -0.20
N GLN A 156 9.84 11.58 -0.72
CA GLN A 156 11.25 11.24 -0.65
C GLN A 156 11.76 11.44 0.77
N VAL A 157 12.36 10.39 1.34
CA VAL A 157 12.92 10.39 2.71
C VAL A 157 14.44 10.25 2.74
N SER A 158 15.06 9.93 1.61
CA SER A 158 16.52 9.92 1.46
C SER A 158 17.04 11.28 1.00
N GLY A 159 18.08 11.77 1.66
CA GLY A 159 18.64 13.12 1.43
C GLY A 159 17.70 14.21 1.95
N GLU A 160 17.32 15.16 1.08
CA GLU A 160 16.31 16.17 1.43
C GLU A 160 14.89 15.61 1.28
N TYR A 161 14.02 15.90 2.25
CA TYR A 161 12.60 15.58 2.14
C TYR A 161 11.95 16.31 0.97
N LYS A 162 11.21 15.58 0.15
CA LYS A 162 10.43 16.13 -0.97
C LYS A 162 9.06 15.48 -0.99
N LEU A 163 8.01 16.28 -1.01
CA LEU A 163 6.64 15.80 -1.06
C LEU A 163 6.02 16.14 -2.42
N ALA A 164 5.29 15.19 -2.98
CA ALA A 164 4.53 15.41 -4.21
C ALA A 164 3.14 14.79 -4.12
N LEU A 165 2.20 15.42 -4.82
CA LEU A 165 0.85 14.91 -5.01
C LEU A 165 0.83 13.98 -6.23
N ARG A 166 0.12 12.86 -6.08
CA ARG A 166 -0.33 12.00 -7.18
C ARG A 166 -1.85 12.04 -7.21
N LYS A 167 -2.43 12.59 -8.26
CA LYS A 167 -3.87 12.80 -8.39
C LYS A 167 -4.41 12.10 -9.62
N ASN A 168 -5.65 11.65 -9.55
CA ASN A 168 -6.35 10.98 -10.65
C ASN A 168 -5.54 9.81 -11.22
N VAL A 169 -4.83 9.09 -10.34
CA VAL A 169 -4.21 7.83 -10.69
C VAL A 169 -5.35 6.87 -11.00
N VAL A 170 -5.32 6.29 -12.20
CA VAL A 170 -6.22 5.21 -12.58
C VAL A 170 -5.43 3.93 -12.38
N SER A 171 -6.03 2.98 -11.65
CA SER A 171 -5.41 1.69 -11.39
C SER A 171 -4.08 1.84 -10.65
N GLY A 172 -4.12 2.58 -9.55
CA GLY A 172 -2.96 2.79 -8.69
C GLY A 172 -2.48 1.48 -8.05
N PRO A 173 -1.32 1.50 -7.38
CA PRO A 173 -0.79 0.31 -6.69
C PRO A 173 -1.68 -0.14 -5.51
N PHE A 174 -2.51 0.76 -4.98
CA PHE A 174 -3.38 0.53 -3.81
C PHE A 174 -4.86 0.42 -4.20
N ILE A 175 -5.19 -0.68 -4.85
CA ILE A 175 -6.57 -1.05 -5.20
C ILE A 175 -7.11 -2.08 -4.20
N SER A 176 -8.44 -2.12 -4.10
CA SER A 176 -9.17 -3.12 -3.30
C SER A 176 -10.18 -3.85 -4.19
N LEU A 177 -10.09 -5.18 -4.27
CA LEU A 177 -11.09 -6.00 -4.95
C LEU A 177 -12.21 -6.34 -3.98
N CYS A 178 -13.42 -5.91 -4.31
CA CYS A 178 -14.65 -6.36 -3.68
C CYS A 178 -15.28 -7.45 -4.56
N GLU A 179 -15.43 -8.66 -4.03
CA GLU A 179 -16.05 -9.79 -4.74
C GLU A 179 -17.10 -10.51 -3.89
N ASN A 180 -18.14 -11.01 -4.57
CA ASN A 180 -19.19 -11.82 -3.97
C ASN A 180 -18.71 -13.27 -3.78
N LEU A 181 -18.99 -13.85 -2.62
CA LEU A 181 -18.71 -15.24 -2.28
C LEU A 181 -19.84 -16.13 -2.80
N ILE A 182 -19.62 -16.74 -3.97
CA ILE A 182 -20.55 -17.65 -4.62
C ILE A 182 -20.10 -19.09 -4.40
N LEU A 183 -21.02 -19.93 -3.94
CA LEU A 183 -20.74 -21.36 -3.73
C LEU A 183 -20.22 -22.00 -5.03
N ASN A 184 -19.11 -22.74 -4.92
CA ASN A 184 -18.41 -23.40 -6.04
C ASN A 184 -17.75 -22.46 -7.06
N GLU A 185 -17.65 -21.15 -6.80
CA GLU A 185 -16.77 -20.27 -7.57
C GLU A 185 -15.49 -19.97 -6.77
N PRO A 186 -14.31 -19.95 -7.40
CA PRO A 186 -13.07 -19.63 -6.71
C PRO A 186 -13.03 -18.14 -6.31
N ILE A 187 -12.47 -17.88 -5.13
CA ILE A 187 -12.08 -16.54 -4.70
C ILE A 187 -10.88 -16.10 -5.54
N LEU A 188 -10.94 -14.90 -6.14
CA LEU A 188 -9.84 -14.41 -6.97
C LEU A 188 -8.79 -13.68 -6.14
N THR A 189 -9.23 -12.78 -5.24
CA THR A 189 -8.44 -11.76 -4.56
C THR A 189 -7.83 -10.72 -5.50
N VAL A 190 -7.47 -9.57 -4.94
CA VAL A 190 -6.86 -8.44 -5.66
C VAL A 190 -5.50 -8.77 -6.30
N TYR A 191 -4.84 -9.85 -5.87
CA TYR A 191 -3.59 -10.34 -6.44
C TYR A 191 -3.78 -11.34 -7.58
N ASN A 192 -5.02 -11.70 -7.95
CA ASN A 192 -5.27 -12.50 -9.17
C ASN A 192 -4.68 -11.88 -10.44
N ARG A 193 -4.54 -10.54 -10.45
CA ARG A 193 -3.96 -9.77 -11.54
C ARG A 193 -3.10 -8.66 -10.99
N GLU A 194 -2.13 -8.21 -11.79
CA GLU A 194 -1.44 -6.96 -11.49
C GLU A 194 -2.40 -5.78 -11.51
N HIS A 195 -2.11 -4.76 -10.70
CA HIS A 195 -3.07 -3.71 -10.42
C HIS A 195 -3.60 -3.05 -11.69
N THR A 196 -2.71 -2.70 -12.63
CA THR A 196 -3.03 -2.15 -13.96
C THR A 196 -3.90 -3.04 -14.85
N SER A 197 -3.85 -4.35 -14.64
CA SER A 197 -4.50 -5.36 -15.48
C SER A 197 -5.96 -5.63 -15.10
N TRP A 198 -6.48 -4.94 -14.08
CA TRP A 198 -7.90 -4.96 -13.73
C TRP A 198 -8.74 -3.98 -14.57
N VAL A 199 -8.11 -2.99 -15.21
CA VAL A 199 -8.81 -1.98 -16.02
C VAL A 199 -9.52 -2.66 -17.19
N GLY A 200 -10.82 -2.38 -17.35
CA GLY A 200 -11.66 -2.97 -18.39
C GLY A 200 -12.13 -4.40 -18.11
N VAL A 201 -11.71 -5.02 -17.00
CA VAL A 201 -12.13 -6.37 -16.58
C VAL A 201 -13.33 -6.32 -15.63
N VAL A 202 -13.34 -5.33 -14.73
CA VAL A 202 -14.37 -5.14 -13.72
C VAL A 202 -14.67 -3.66 -13.56
N ASP A 203 -15.79 -3.35 -12.91
CA ASP A 203 -16.16 -1.98 -12.61
C ASP A 203 -15.17 -1.33 -11.64
N TYR A 204 -14.74 -0.12 -11.97
CA TYR A 204 -13.87 0.71 -11.13
C TYR A 204 -14.68 1.78 -10.39
N ILE A 205 -14.47 1.87 -9.08
CA ILE A 205 -15.08 2.84 -8.18
C ILE A 205 -13.95 3.77 -7.71
N PRO A 206 -13.72 4.89 -8.39
CA PRO A 206 -12.62 5.79 -8.06
C PRO A 206 -12.94 6.64 -6.84
N VAL A 207 -12.08 6.61 -5.84
CA VAL A 207 -12.14 7.44 -4.64
C VAL A 207 -11.22 8.64 -4.81
N LYS A 208 -11.80 9.83 -4.98
CA LYS A 208 -11.07 11.07 -5.32
C LYS A 208 -11.17 12.18 -4.26
N ASN A 209 -11.88 11.96 -3.16
CA ASN A 209 -12.19 12.99 -2.17
C ASN A 209 -11.08 13.25 -1.12
N GLY A 210 -9.97 12.51 -1.15
CA GLY A 210 -8.86 12.68 -0.21
C GLY A 210 -7.54 12.12 -0.75
N PHE A 211 -6.51 12.04 0.10
CA PHE A 211 -5.22 11.40 -0.21
C PHE A 211 -5.01 10.25 0.78
N TYR A 212 -5.28 9.02 0.37
CA TYR A 212 -5.41 7.91 1.32
C TYR A 212 -4.22 6.96 1.36
N TRP A 213 -3.23 7.20 0.52
CA TRP A 213 -1.97 6.47 0.54
C TRP A 213 -0.79 7.40 0.31
N LEU A 214 0.36 6.97 0.78
CA LEU A 214 1.63 7.65 0.65
C LEU A 214 2.70 6.64 0.28
N GLN A 215 3.36 6.85 -0.85
CA GLN A 215 4.52 6.07 -1.23
C GLN A 215 5.80 6.66 -0.65
N ILE A 216 6.58 5.87 0.07
CA ILE A 216 7.86 6.28 0.64
C ILE A 216 8.95 6.05 -0.40
N ILE A 217 9.64 7.12 -0.81
CA ILE A 217 10.75 7.06 -1.76
C ILE A 217 12.06 7.12 -0.99
N HIS A 218 12.77 5.99 -0.96
CA HIS A 218 14.09 5.84 -0.38
C HIS A 218 15.10 5.32 -1.43
N ASP A 219 16.39 5.40 -1.13
CA ASP A 219 17.50 5.10 -2.06
C ASP A 219 17.53 3.67 -2.64
N ARG A 220 16.63 2.78 -2.19
CA ARG A 220 16.58 1.36 -2.58
C ARG A 220 15.26 0.96 -3.23
N ASN A 221 14.36 1.90 -3.53
CA ASN A 221 13.10 1.58 -4.20
C ASN A 221 13.32 1.10 -5.63
N VAL A 222 12.76 -0.05 -6.01
CA VAL A 222 12.98 -0.67 -7.32
C VAL A 222 12.40 0.15 -8.49
N SER A 223 11.26 0.83 -8.31
CA SER A 223 10.56 1.52 -9.43
C SER A 223 9.97 2.90 -9.11
N ASN A 224 9.79 3.27 -7.83
CA ASN A 224 9.07 4.50 -7.48
C ASN A 224 9.85 5.78 -7.82
N ALA A 225 9.11 6.78 -8.34
CA ALA A 225 9.58 8.12 -8.67
C ALA A 225 8.64 9.17 -8.07
N LEU A 226 9.22 10.30 -7.67
CA LEU A 226 8.50 11.46 -7.13
C LEU A 226 7.40 11.89 -8.08
N GLY A 227 6.20 12.14 -7.54
CA GLY A 227 5.10 12.70 -8.31
C GLY A 227 5.47 14.05 -8.94
N ASN A 228 4.81 14.38 -10.05
CA ASN A 228 5.13 15.57 -10.84
C ASN A 228 4.68 16.88 -10.15
N GLN A 229 3.71 16.82 -9.24
CA GLN A 229 3.19 17.99 -8.53
C GLN A 229 3.84 18.14 -7.15
N LEU A 230 5.03 18.74 -7.11
CA LEU A 230 5.75 19.01 -5.86
C LEU A 230 5.00 20.01 -4.96
N THR A 231 5.10 19.79 -3.65
CA THR A 231 4.51 20.64 -2.62
C THR A 231 5.34 20.63 -1.34
N TYR A 232 5.27 21.71 -0.56
CA TYR A 232 5.81 21.80 0.80
C TYR A 232 4.69 21.89 1.85
N LYS A 233 3.42 21.83 1.42
CA LYS A 233 2.27 21.94 2.32
C LYS A 233 2.18 20.68 3.18
N LYS A 234 2.54 20.80 4.46
CA LYS A 234 2.48 19.71 5.43
C LYS A 234 1.07 19.21 5.70
N ALA A 235 0.04 20.04 5.53
CA ALA A 235 -1.37 19.64 5.72
C ALA A 235 -1.82 18.45 4.85
N TYR A 236 -1.09 18.11 3.78
CA TYR A 236 -1.37 16.86 3.04
C TYR A 236 -0.95 15.60 3.80
N LEU A 237 -0.06 15.72 4.78
CA LEU A 237 0.42 14.64 5.63
C LEU A 237 -0.42 14.48 6.90
N ASP A 238 -1.44 15.31 7.12
CA ASP A 238 -2.38 15.14 8.23
C ASP A 238 -3.03 13.75 8.09
N GLY A 239 -3.05 12.97 9.18
CA GLY A 239 -3.49 11.58 9.18
C GLY A 239 -2.43 10.54 8.79
N PHE A 240 -1.20 10.98 8.48
CA PHE A 240 0.03 10.17 8.50
C PHE A 240 0.86 10.51 9.74
N ASP A 241 0.24 10.44 10.92
CA ASP A 241 0.70 11.07 12.16
C ASP A 241 2.12 10.63 12.61
N PHE A 242 2.58 9.45 12.19
CA PHE A 242 3.95 8.99 12.43
C PHE A 242 5.04 9.79 11.68
N LEU A 243 4.65 10.76 10.84
CA LEU A 243 5.52 11.61 10.03
C LEU A 243 5.65 13.07 10.53
N GLU A 244 5.19 13.37 11.75
CA GLU A 244 5.17 14.73 12.33
C GLU A 244 6.51 15.49 12.24
N ASN A 245 7.63 14.77 12.27
CA ASN A 245 8.98 15.34 12.28
C ASN A 245 9.55 15.70 10.89
N ILE A 246 8.79 15.57 9.81
CA ILE A 246 9.29 15.93 8.47
C ILE A 246 9.54 17.43 8.38
N THR A 247 10.74 17.82 7.97
CA THR A 247 11.13 19.22 7.74
C THR A 247 11.65 19.40 6.32
N PHE A 248 11.07 20.37 5.60
CA PHE A 248 11.51 20.72 4.27
C PHE A 248 12.64 21.75 4.34
N SER A 249 13.70 21.57 3.55
CA SER A 249 14.82 22.52 3.54
C SER A 249 14.39 23.87 2.97
N PHE A 250 15.00 24.96 3.45
CA PHE A 250 14.74 26.30 2.90
C PHE A 250 14.97 26.35 1.37
N ARG A 251 16.01 25.65 0.90
CA ARG A 251 16.30 25.48 -0.52
C ARG A 251 15.13 24.84 -1.28
N TYR A 252 14.49 23.82 -0.70
CA TYR A 252 13.33 23.18 -1.31
C TYR A 252 12.10 24.10 -1.37
N TYR A 253 11.87 24.93 -0.34
CA TYR A 253 10.82 25.96 -0.37
C TYR A 253 11.03 26.94 -1.54
N ILE A 254 12.24 27.49 -1.67
CA ILE A 254 12.59 28.42 -2.75
C ILE A 254 12.41 27.75 -4.12
N PHE A 255 12.85 26.50 -4.26
CA PHE A 255 12.71 25.74 -5.49
C PHE A 255 11.24 25.57 -5.93
N ILE A 256 10.34 25.24 -5.00
CA ILE A 256 8.90 25.11 -5.32
C ILE A 256 8.31 26.47 -5.70
N LEU A 257 8.64 27.54 -4.97
CA LEU A 257 8.14 28.89 -5.26
C LEU A 257 8.58 29.33 -6.67
N TYR A 258 9.86 29.13 -7.01
CA TYR A 258 10.39 29.40 -8.34
C TYR A 258 9.65 28.60 -9.43
N LYS A 259 9.43 27.29 -9.25
CA LYS A 259 8.67 26.46 -10.20
C LYS A 259 7.24 26.98 -10.41
N LYS A 260 6.56 27.39 -9.32
CA LYS A 260 5.20 27.95 -9.40
C LYS A 260 5.16 29.29 -10.15
N LEU A 261 6.12 30.18 -9.89
CA LEU A 261 6.25 31.46 -10.59
C LEU A 261 6.53 31.25 -12.07
N LYS A 262 7.50 30.40 -12.44
CA LYS A 262 7.81 30.07 -13.83
C LYS A 262 6.60 29.52 -14.59
N LYS A 263 5.82 28.64 -13.97
CA LYS A 263 4.59 28.10 -14.57
C LYS A 263 3.54 29.20 -14.82
N ARG A 264 3.34 30.10 -13.85
CA ARG A 264 2.42 31.25 -14.02
C ARG A 264 2.89 32.17 -15.15
N MET A 265 4.16 32.53 -15.20
CA MET A 265 4.71 33.39 -16.27
C MET A 265 4.53 32.77 -17.66
N TYR A 266 4.71 31.45 -17.79
CA TYR A 266 4.46 30.76 -19.05
C TYR A 266 2.98 30.81 -19.47
N GLN A 267 2.06 30.64 -18.52
CA GLN A 267 0.62 30.75 -18.79
C GLN A 267 0.22 32.18 -19.18
N PHE A 268 0.78 33.21 -18.55
CA PHE A 268 0.54 34.60 -18.91
C PHE A 268 1.07 34.99 -20.30
N ARG A 269 2.12 34.34 -20.80
CA ARG A 269 2.69 34.62 -22.14
C ARG A 269 1.93 33.95 -23.28
N ASN A 270 1.12 32.93 -22.97
CA ASN A 270 0.41 32.11 -23.95
C ASN A 270 -1.11 32.29 -23.88
N ASN A 271 -1.58 33.26 -23.09
CA ASN A 271 -2.95 33.78 -23.06
C ASN A 271 -2.93 35.19 -23.64
#